data_AF-A0A843JEY2-F1
#
_entry.id   AF-A0A843JEY2-F1
#
_cell.length_a   1.000
_cell.length_b   1.000
_cell.length_c   1.000
_cell.angle_alpha   90.00
_cell.angle_beta   90.00
_cell.angle_gamma   90.00
#
_symmetry.space_group_name_H-M   'P 1'
#
loop_
_entity.id
_entity.type
_entity.pdbx_description
1 polymer ?
#
loop_
_entity_poly.entity_id
_entity_poly.type
_entity_poly.pdbx_seq_one_letter_code
_entity_poly.pdbx_strand_id
1 'polypeptide(L)'
;MNEIRHICTGCGSEIPEGQDFCYVCGSWTKNALTLDDEDRIRYSDMCLNCGKALPKDSDFCPFCGAKVEERYSEPVVVRRPWTMADYLSVTLAIIPGFFNIFGLGQIIQRRWSKAFVFICATVLLFYITPAFLENSSNYWLIIALQIIIFMFSLMDVFTHVGKRED
;
A
#
# COMPACT_ATOMS: atom_id res chain seq x y z
N MET A 1 -20.81 -19.02 -1.61
CA MET A 1 -19.56 -19.58 -2.15
C MET A 1 -18.50 -18.55 -1.80
N ASN A 2 -17.54 -18.89 -0.96
CA ASN A 2 -16.43 -17.98 -0.67
C ASN A 2 -15.47 -18.03 -1.86
N GLU A 3 -15.10 -16.89 -2.42
CA GLU A 3 -14.13 -16.82 -3.52
C GLU A 3 -12.72 -16.80 -2.90
N ILE A 4 -11.90 -17.80 -3.25
CA ILE A 4 -10.53 -17.91 -2.73
C ILE A 4 -9.61 -17.27 -3.76
N ARG A 5 -8.85 -16.25 -3.34
CA ARG A 5 -7.90 -15.55 -4.20
C ARG A 5 -6.48 -15.91 -3.83
N HIS A 6 -5.65 -16.19 -4.83
CA HIS A 6 -4.24 -16.48 -4.63
C HIS A 6 -3.40 -15.24 -4.92
N ILE A 7 -2.72 -14.69 -3.91
CA ILE A 7 -1.81 -13.55 -4.09
C ILE A 7 -0.36 -14.01 -4.12
N CYS A 8 0.35 -13.60 -5.17
CA CYS A 8 1.77 -13.83 -5.32
C CYS A 8 2.58 -13.15 -4.19
N THR A 9 3.38 -13.91 -3.46
CA THR A 9 4.30 -13.35 -2.44
C THR A 9 5.47 -12.57 -3.02
N GLY A 10 5.84 -12.80 -4.28
CA GLY A 10 6.95 -12.12 -4.94
C GLY A 10 6.58 -10.73 -5.49
N CYS A 11 5.39 -10.59 -6.08
CA CYS A 11 4.98 -9.34 -6.72
C CYS A 11 3.61 -8.79 -6.28
N GLY A 12 2.89 -9.48 -5.40
CA GLY A 12 1.59 -9.04 -4.91
C GLY A 12 0.47 -9.07 -5.95
N SER A 13 0.69 -9.64 -7.14
CA SER A 13 -0.38 -9.82 -8.13
C SER A 13 -1.28 -10.98 -7.77
N GLU A 14 -2.55 -10.88 -8.12
CA GLU A 14 -3.49 -12.00 -8.09
C GLU A 14 -3.12 -13.03 -9.16
N ILE A 15 -3.12 -14.30 -8.77
CA ILE A 15 -2.84 -15.46 -9.61
C ILE A 15 -4.18 -16.17 -9.87
N PRO A 16 -4.58 -16.35 -11.13
CA PRO A 16 -5.78 -17.11 -11.47
C PRO A 16 -5.69 -18.57 -11.00
N GLU A 17 -6.82 -19.18 -10.69
CA GLU A 17 -6.86 -20.60 -10.31
C GLU A 17 -6.27 -21.50 -11.40
N GLY A 18 -5.52 -22.54 -10.99
CA GLY A 18 -4.92 -23.52 -11.89
C GLY A 18 -3.57 -23.14 -12.52
N GLN A 19 -2.97 -22.00 -12.13
CA GLN A 19 -1.65 -21.59 -12.61
C GLN A 19 -0.53 -22.08 -11.66
N ASP A 20 0.50 -22.74 -12.19
CA ASP A 20 1.66 -23.22 -11.41
C ASP A 20 2.66 -22.10 -11.05
N PHE A 21 2.63 -21.01 -11.79
CA PHE A 21 3.51 -19.85 -11.64
C PHE A 21 2.75 -18.54 -11.82
N CYS A 22 3.25 -17.48 -11.17
CA CYS A 22 2.76 -16.12 -11.37
C CYS A 22 3.15 -15.62 -12.78
N TYR A 23 2.17 -15.21 -13.58
CA TYR A 23 2.39 -14.69 -14.94
C TYR A 23 3.12 -13.34 -14.97
N VAL A 24 3.16 -12.61 -13.84
CA VAL A 24 3.82 -11.30 -13.73
C VAL A 24 5.29 -11.42 -13.38
N CYS A 25 5.64 -12.24 -12.37
CA CYS A 25 7.01 -12.31 -11.85
C CYS A 25 7.68 -13.69 -11.94
N GLY A 26 6.96 -14.72 -12.37
CA GLY A 26 7.49 -16.09 -12.49
C GLY A 26 7.67 -16.84 -11.17
N SER A 27 7.21 -16.30 -10.03
CA SER A 27 7.27 -17.01 -8.75
C SER A 27 6.33 -18.21 -8.71
N TRP A 28 6.72 -19.26 -7.99
CA TRP A 28 5.90 -20.48 -7.83
C TRP A 28 4.63 -20.24 -6.99
N THR A 29 3.48 -20.72 -7.47
CA THR A 29 2.17 -20.60 -6.80
C THR A 29 2.09 -21.37 -5.48
N LYS A 30 2.96 -22.36 -5.26
CA LYS A 30 3.08 -23.08 -3.98
C LYS A 30 3.41 -22.15 -2.79
N ASN A 31 3.99 -20.97 -3.06
CA ASN A 31 4.32 -19.96 -2.07
C ASN A 31 3.32 -18.78 -2.10
N ALA A 32 2.21 -18.90 -2.82
CA ALA A 32 1.18 -17.85 -2.88
C ALA A 32 0.37 -17.82 -1.58
N LEU A 33 -0.01 -16.62 -1.17
CA LEU A 33 -0.95 -16.40 -0.06
C LEU A 33 -2.36 -16.72 -0.54
N THR A 34 -3.08 -17.55 0.20
CA THR A 34 -4.51 -17.80 0.01
C THR A 34 -5.31 -16.84 0.87
N LEU A 35 -6.07 -15.96 0.21
CA LEU A 35 -6.97 -15.01 0.85
C LEU A 35 -8.42 -15.41 0.60
N ASP A 36 -9.27 -15.17 1.59
CA ASP A 36 -10.72 -15.22 1.44
C ASP A 36 -11.28 -13.88 0.94
N ASP A 37 -12.61 -13.79 0.82
CA ASP A 37 -13.33 -12.56 0.44
C ASP A 37 -13.07 -11.37 1.39
N GLU A 38 -12.59 -11.63 2.60
CA GLU A 38 -12.29 -10.62 3.63
C GLU A 38 -10.77 -10.34 3.77
N ASP A 39 -9.97 -10.73 2.77
CA ASP A 39 -8.50 -10.58 2.72
C ASP A 39 -7.77 -11.17 3.93
N ARG A 40 -8.31 -12.26 4.49
CA ARG A 40 -7.71 -12.98 5.61
C ARG A 40 -6.94 -14.18 5.12
N ILE A 41 -5.75 -14.42 5.70
CA ILE A 41 -4.94 -15.58 5.36
C ILE A 41 -5.57 -16.82 5.99
N ARG A 42 -5.83 -17.83 5.17
CA ARG A 42 -6.14 -19.19 5.65
C ARG A 42 -4.85 -19.94 5.98
N TYR A 43 -4.58 -20.12 7.27
CA TYR A 43 -3.53 -21.03 7.73
C TYR A 43 -4.07 -22.47 7.77
N SER A 44 -4.05 -23.18 6.64
CA SER A 44 -4.62 -24.54 6.55
C SER A 44 -3.63 -25.69 6.72
N ASP A 45 -2.32 -25.44 6.75
CA ASP A 45 -1.37 -26.50 6.40
C ASP A 45 -0.83 -27.31 7.59
N MET A 46 -1.10 -26.91 8.84
CA MET A 46 -0.58 -27.60 10.03
C MET A 46 -1.61 -27.71 11.15
N CYS A 47 -1.72 -28.90 11.73
CA CYS A 47 -2.56 -29.14 12.89
C CYS A 47 -1.94 -28.57 14.17
N LEU A 48 -2.63 -27.65 14.84
CA LEU A 48 -2.16 -27.05 16.10
C LEU A 48 -2.12 -28.05 17.27
N ASN A 49 -2.88 -29.14 17.21
CA ASN A 49 -2.93 -30.14 18.28
C ASN A 49 -1.80 -31.19 18.19
N CYS A 50 -1.45 -31.62 16.97
CA CYS A 50 -0.44 -32.67 16.78
C CYS A 50 0.78 -32.26 15.96
N GLY A 51 0.83 -31.02 15.45
CA GLY A 51 1.94 -30.47 14.66
C GLY A 51 2.16 -31.12 13.29
N LYS A 52 1.25 -32.00 12.85
CA LYS A 52 1.38 -32.69 11.55
C LYS A 52 0.77 -31.86 10.43
N ALA A 53 1.36 -31.98 9.24
CA ALA A 53 0.84 -31.37 8.04
C ALA A 53 -0.57 -31.87 7.74
N LEU A 54 -1.49 -30.94 7.49
CA LEU A 54 -2.88 -31.25 7.13
C LEU A 54 -3.02 -31.30 5.61
N PRO A 55 -3.84 -32.22 5.07
CA PRO A 55 -4.26 -32.13 3.68
C PRO A 55 -5.07 -30.84 3.46
N LYS A 56 -4.98 -30.27 2.26
CA LYS A 56 -5.76 -29.08 1.88
C LYS A 56 -7.24 -29.34 2.13
N ASP A 57 -7.89 -28.41 2.82
CA ASP A 57 -9.33 -28.39 3.10
C ASP A 57 -9.89 -29.58 3.93
N SER A 58 -9.11 -30.13 4.87
CA SER A 58 -9.61 -31.16 5.79
C SER A 58 -10.29 -30.55 7.03
N ASP A 59 -11.59 -30.83 7.24
CA ASP A 59 -12.34 -30.43 8.45
C ASP A 59 -11.80 -31.05 9.75
N PHE A 60 -11.14 -32.21 9.64
CA PHE A 60 -10.60 -32.98 10.75
C PHE A 60 -9.18 -33.44 10.44
N CYS A 61 -8.31 -33.38 11.44
CA CYS A 61 -6.97 -33.92 11.32
C CYS A 61 -7.01 -35.45 11.22
N PRO A 62 -6.49 -36.07 10.14
CA PRO A 62 -6.52 -37.53 9.97
C PRO A 62 -5.62 -38.26 10.99
N PHE A 63 -4.72 -37.54 11.66
CA PHE A 63 -3.76 -38.13 12.59
C PHE A 63 -4.17 -38.06 14.05
N CYS A 64 -4.91 -37.02 14.46
CA CYS A 64 -5.29 -36.83 15.86
C CYS A 64 -6.81 -36.68 16.08
N GLY A 65 -7.61 -36.63 15.01
CA GLY A 65 -9.06 -36.48 15.10
C GLY A 65 -9.53 -35.10 15.59
N ALA A 66 -8.61 -34.17 15.85
CA ALA A 66 -8.97 -32.82 16.24
C ALA A 66 -9.62 -32.08 15.07
N LYS A 67 -10.69 -31.35 15.36
CA LYS A 67 -11.34 -30.45 14.39
C LYS A 67 -10.35 -29.35 14.02
N VAL A 68 -10.17 -29.13 12.73
CA VAL A 68 -9.32 -28.07 12.21
C VAL A 68 -10.15 -26.79 12.26
N GLU A 69 -9.84 -25.92 13.22
CA GLU A 69 -10.42 -24.58 13.23
C GLU A 69 -9.68 -23.71 12.22
N GLU A 70 -10.40 -23.26 11.18
CA GLU A 70 -9.91 -22.21 10.30
C GLU A 70 -9.66 -20.95 11.14
N ARG A 71 -8.40 -20.69 11.49
CA ARG A 71 -8.01 -19.42 12.09
C ARG A 71 -7.70 -18.44 10.98
N TYR A 72 -8.59 -17.47 10.85
CA TYR A 72 -8.37 -16.30 10.05
C TYR A 72 -7.36 -15.38 10.74
N SER A 73 -6.31 -14.98 10.05
CA SER A 73 -5.43 -13.91 10.54
C SER A 73 -6.13 -12.55 10.45
N GLU A 74 -5.59 -11.55 11.15
CA GLU A 74 -5.86 -10.15 10.82
C GLU A 74 -5.61 -9.89 9.32
N PRO A 75 -6.33 -8.92 8.71
CA PRO A 75 -6.22 -8.63 7.29
C PRO A 75 -4.77 -8.29 6.94
N VAL A 76 -4.18 -9.05 6.03
CA VAL A 76 -2.79 -8.87 5.65
C VAL A 76 -2.70 -7.89 4.50
N VAL A 77 -2.13 -6.72 4.78
CA VAL A 77 -1.84 -5.71 3.75
C VAL A 77 -0.68 -6.20 2.90
N VAL A 78 -0.98 -6.82 1.75
CA VAL A 78 0.05 -7.22 0.79
C VAL A 78 0.58 -5.98 0.08
N ARG A 79 1.86 -5.65 0.27
CA ARG A 79 2.53 -4.60 -0.49
C ARG A 79 3.14 -5.19 -1.76
N ARG A 80 2.77 -4.66 -2.92
CA ARG A 80 3.46 -4.98 -4.19
C ARG A 80 4.85 -4.31 -4.22
N PRO A 81 5.82 -4.86 -4.98
CA PRO A 81 7.09 -4.20 -5.21
C PRO A 81 6.87 -2.87 -5.95
N TRP A 82 7.82 -1.96 -5.79
CA TRP A 82 7.73 -0.62 -6.36
C TRP A 82 7.81 -0.68 -7.89
N THR A 83 6.86 -0.03 -8.54
CA THR A 83 6.85 0.15 -9.99
C THR A 83 7.50 1.48 -10.36
N MET A 84 7.85 1.66 -11.64
CA MET A 84 8.40 2.93 -12.13
C MET A 84 7.47 4.12 -11.86
N ALA A 85 6.15 3.92 -11.88
CA ALA A 85 5.18 4.96 -11.55
C ALA A 85 5.25 5.38 -10.08
N ASP A 86 5.49 4.42 -9.17
CA ASP A 86 5.64 4.71 -7.74
C ASP A 86 6.91 5.53 -7.49
N TYR A 87 8.04 5.10 -8.07
CA TYR A 87 9.29 5.87 -8.01
C TYR A 87 9.10 7.28 -8.55
N LEU A 88 8.47 7.41 -9.72
CA LEU A 88 8.18 8.70 -10.33
C LEU A 88 7.31 9.59 -9.42
N SER A 89 6.28 9.01 -8.78
CA SER A 89 5.43 9.73 -7.82
C SER A 89 6.22 10.26 -6.61
N VAL A 90 7.15 9.47 -6.08
CA VAL A 90 8.01 9.85 -4.96
C VAL A 90 9.00 10.93 -5.39
N THR A 91 9.64 10.77 -6.55
CA THR A 91 10.57 11.76 -7.10
C THR A 91 9.88 13.09 -7.35
N LEU A 92 8.66 13.10 -7.90
CA LEU A 92 7.84 14.30 -8.12
C LEU A 92 7.22 14.86 -6.85
N ALA A 93 7.25 14.14 -5.73
CA ALA A 93 6.91 14.71 -4.43
C ALA A 93 8.11 15.42 -3.79
N ILE A 94 9.32 14.84 -3.92
CA ILE A 94 10.53 15.36 -3.27
C ILE A 94 11.14 16.54 -4.04
N ILE A 95 11.46 16.36 -5.34
CA ILE A 95 12.21 17.36 -6.10
C ILE A 95 11.42 18.66 -6.22
N PRO A 96 10.16 18.66 -6.69
CA PRO A 96 9.37 19.89 -6.80
C PRO A 96 8.95 20.43 -5.44
N GLY A 97 8.73 19.57 -4.45
CA GLY A 97 8.39 19.98 -3.08
C GLY A 97 9.48 20.83 -2.44
N PHE A 98 10.75 20.58 -2.76
CA PHE A 98 11.87 21.45 -2.36
C PHE A 98 11.75 22.87 -2.93
N PHE A 99 11.15 23.02 -4.12
CA PHE A 99 10.87 24.31 -4.76
C PHE A 99 9.50 24.87 -4.40
N ASN A 100 8.89 24.42 -3.29
CA ASN A 100 7.54 24.79 -2.86
C ASN A 100 6.42 24.43 -3.86
N ILE A 101 6.64 23.47 -4.75
CA ILE A 101 5.61 22.96 -5.67
C ILE A 101 5.05 21.65 -5.10
N PHE A 102 3.90 21.72 -4.44
CA PHE A 102 3.25 20.57 -3.82
C PHE A 102 2.14 19.98 -4.72
N GLY A 103 1.85 18.69 -4.55
CA GLY A 103 0.71 18.01 -5.21
C GLY A 103 1.04 17.24 -6.50
N LEU A 104 2.22 17.43 -7.10
CA LEU A 104 2.61 16.72 -8.34
C LEU A 104 2.68 15.18 -8.18
N GLY A 105 3.18 14.70 -7.04
CA GLY A 105 3.26 13.26 -6.75
C GLY A 105 1.88 12.56 -6.71
N GLN A 106 0.85 13.25 -6.23
CA GLN A 106 -0.50 12.69 -6.09
C GLN A 106 -1.26 12.61 -7.43
N ILE A 107 -0.87 13.43 -8.42
CA ILE A 107 -1.43 13.36 -9.79
C ILE A 107 -1.12 12.00 -10.41
N ILE A 108 0.10 11.49 -10.22
CA ILE A 108 0.51 10.18 -10.74
C ILE A 108 -0.24 9.04 -10.05
N GLN A 109 -0.52 9.20 -8.76
CA GLN A 109 -1.32 8.26 -7.98
C GLN A 109 -2.83 8.35 -8.29
N ARG A 110 -3.25 9.15 -9.29
CA ARG A 110 -4.66 9.38 -9.70
C ARG A 110 -5.57 9.91 -8.58
N ARG A 111 -5.00 10.49 -7.52
CA ARG A 111 -5.75 11.04 -6.38
C ARG A 111 -6.01 12.53 -6.57
N TRP A 112 -6.90 12.83 -7.52
CA TRP A 112 -7.19 14.19 -7.99
C TRP A 112 -7.66 15.14 -6.91
N SER A 113 -8.44 14.68 -5.93
CA SER A 113 -8.95 15.52 -4.85
C SER A 113 -7.83 16.08 -3.96
N LYS A 114 -6.93 15.20 -3.51
CA LYS A 114 -5.78 15.60 -2.69
C LYS A 114 -4.80 16.42 -3.52
N ALA A 115 -4.54 16.01 -4.77
CA ALA A 115 -3.65 16.74 -5.66
C ALA A 115 -4.10 18.19 -5.83
N PHE A 116 -5.40 18.41 -6.03
CA PHE A 116 -5.98 19.74 -6.15
C PHE A 116 -5.78 20.59 -4.88
N VAL A 117 -5.99 20.01 -3.70
CA VAL A 117 -5.79 20.72 -2.42
C VAL A 117 -4.35 21.21 -2.27
N PHE A 118 -3.35 20.37 -2.55
CA PHE A 118 -1.94 20.77 -2.42
C PHE A 118 -1.49 21.77 -3.51
N ILE A 119 -2.07 21.69 -4.72
CA ILE A 119 -1.83 22.69 -5.78
C ILE A 119 -2.43 24.03 -5.39
N CYS A 120 -3.68 24.06 -4.89
CA CYS A 120 -4.29 25.28 -4.39
C CYS A 120 -3.49 25.88 -3.22
N ALA A 121 -2.99 25.06 -2.30
CA ALA A 121 -2.11 25.50 -1.22
C ALA A 121 -0.81 26.11 -1.75
N THR A 122 -0.20 25.52 -2.78
CA THR A 122 0.98 26.05 -3.47
C THR A 122 0.72 27.44 -4.05
N VAL A 123 -0.39 27.59 -4.80
CA VAL A 123 -0.79 28.88 -5.38
C VAL A 123 -1.03 29.92 -4.28
N LEU A 124 -1.75 29.54 -3.23
CA LEU A 124 -2.04 30.43 -2.10
C LEU A 124 -0.77 30.89 -1.38
N LEU A 125 0.17 29.98 -1.11
CA LEU A 125 1.47 30.34 -0.53
C LEU A 125 2.26 31.28 -1.45
N PHE A 126 2.27 31.03 -2.76
CA PHE A 126 2.97 31.90 -3.70
C PHE A 126 2.44 33.34 -3.71
N TYR A 127 1.12 33.53 -3.54
CA TYR A 127 0.51 34.86 -3.43
C TYR A 127 0.74 35.53 -2.07
N ILE A 128 0.71 34.76 -0.98
CA ILE A 128 0.85 35.31 0.38
C ILE A 128 2.31 35.65 0.72
N THR A 129 3.25 34.82 0.26
CA THR A 129 4.69 34.96 0.59
C THR A 129 5.24 36.37 0.32
N PRO A 130 5.09 36.97 -0.88
CA PRO A 130 5.62 38.32 -1.14
C PRO A 130 5.01 39.41 -0.25
N ALA A 131 3.72 39.30 0.10
CA ALA A 131 3.03 40.29 0.93
C ALA A 131 3.46 40.26 2.41
N PHE A 132 3.94 39.11 2.90
CA PHE A 132 4.37 38.93 4.29
C PHE A 132 5.89 38.95 4.48
N LEU A 133 6.67 38.89 3.40
CA LEU A 133 8.14 38.93 3.42
C LEU A 133 8.73 40.25 3.93
N GLU A 134 7.96 41.34 3.93
CA GLU A 134 8.40 42.63 4.48
C GLU A 134 8.51 42.63 6.01
N ASN A 135 7.85 41.69 6.69
CA ASN A 135 7.84 41.61 8.15
C ASN A 135 8.70 40.41 8.64
N SER A 136 9.83 40.69 9.26
CA SER A 136 10.84 39.66 9.63
C SER A 136 10.32 38.61 10.62
N SER A 137 9.32 38.95 11.44
CA SER A 137 8.70 38.02 12.39
C SER A 137 7.80 36.98 11.72
N ASN A 138 7.14 37.35 10.62
CA ASN A 138 6.21 36.47 9.90
C ASN A 138 6.92 35.48 8.96
N TYR A 139 8.16 35.78 8.57
CA TYR A 139 8.96 34.94 7.68
C TYR A 139 9.16 33.51 8.24
N TRP A 140 9.55 33.40 9.51
CA TRP A 140 9.77 32.10 10.15
C TRP A 140 8.50 31.25 10.26
N LEU A 141 7.35 31.89 10.46
CA LEU A 141 6.05 31.20 10.51
C LEU A 141 5.68 30.63 9.14
N ILE A 142 5.93 31.38 8.06
CA ILE A 142 5.66 30.91 6.69
C ILE A 142 6.56 29.75 6.32
N ILE A 143 7.85 29.80 6.67
CA ILE A 143 8.77 28.67 6.45
C ILE A 143 8.33 27.43 7.25
N ALA A 144 7.98 27.61 8.52
CA ALA A 144 7.50 26.50 9.34
C ALA A 144 6.25 25.85 8.73
N LEU A 145 5.30 26.68 8.25
CA LEU A 145 4.11 26.20 7.55
C LEU A 145 4.45 25.44 6.26
N GLN A 146 5.40 25.93 5.45
CA GLN A 146 5.86 25.25 4.24
C GLN A 146 6.47 23.87 4.55
N ILE A 147 7.31 23.78 5.57
CA ILE A 147 7.92 22.51 6.01
C ILE A 147 6.84 21.53 6.48
N ILE A 148 5.85 22.01 7.24
CA ILE A 148 4.73 21.19 7.70
C ILE A 148 3.92 20.65 6.52
N ILE A 149 3.56 21.50 5.55
CA ILE A 149 2.84 21.09 4.34
C ILE A 149 3.64 20.08 3.52
N PHE A 150 4.95 20.28 3.39
CA PHE A 150 5.84 19.35 2.71
C PHE A 150 5.87 17.98 3.39
N MET A 151 6.00 17.94 4.72
CA MET A 151 5.97 16.69 5.50
C MET A 151 4.65 15.94 5.36
N PHE A 152 3.51 16.64 5.43
CA PHE A 152 2.20 16.03 5.21
C PHE A 152 2.05 15.49 3.78
N SER A 153 2.49 16.24 2.78
CA SER A 153 2.47 15.79 1.38
C SER A 153 3.31 14.54 1.17
N LEU A 154 4.52 14.48 1.75
CA LEU A 154 5.38 13.30 1.65
C LEU A 154 4.75 12.09 2.33
N MET A 155 4.25 12.26 3.56
CA MET A 155 3.62 11.16 4.31
C MET A 155 2.42 10.58 3.55
N ASP A 156 1.58 11.42 2.96
CA ASP A 156 0.44 10.96 2.15
C ASP A 156 0.89 10.17 0.91
N VAL A 157 1.94 10.62 0.21
CA VAL A 157 2.51 9.90 -0.94
C VAL A 157 3.09 8.54 -0.50
N PHE A 158 3.92 8.50 0.54
CA PHE A 158 4.56 7.26 1.02
C PHE A 158 3.59 6.22 1.55
N THR A 159 2.47 6.64 2.16
CA THR A 159 1.46 5.72 2.71
C THR A 159 0.68 4.97 1.63
N HIS A 160 0.66 5.50 0.40
CA HIS A 160 -0.11 4.96 -0.72
C HIS A 160 0.76 4.36 -1.82
N VAL A 161 2.07 4.64 -1.82
CA VAL A 161 3.03 3.91 -2.65
C VAL A 161 2.91 2.41 -2.36
N GLY A 162 2.66 1.62 -3.41
CA GLY A 162 2.50 0.18 -3.31
C GLY A 162 1.13 -0.32 -2.83
N LYS A 163 0.16 0.58 -2.57
CA LYS A 163 -1.26 0.22 -2.44
C LYS A 163 -1.96 0.69 -3.71
N ARG A 164 -2.35 -0.23 -4.60
CA ARG A 164 -3.20 0.15 -5.74
C ARG A 164 -4.63 0.12 -5.23
N GLU A 165 -5.29 1.28 -5.24
CA GLU A 165 -6.76 1.31 -5.32
C GLU A 165 -7.05 1.01 -6.79
N ASP A 166 -7.60 -0.18 -7.04
CA ASP A 166 -8.03 -0.63 -8.37
C ASP A 166 -9.22 0.20 -8.87
#